data_AF-A0A3B8VG45-F1
#
_entry.id   AF-A0A3B8VG45-F1
#
_cell.length_a   1.000
_cell.length_b   1.000
_cell.length_c   1.000
_cell.angle_alpha   90.00
_cell.angle_beta   90.00
_cell.angle_gamma   90.00
#
_symmetry.space_group_name_H-M   'P 1'
#
loop_
_entity.id
_entity.type
_entity.pdbx_description
1 polymer ?
#
loop_
_entity_poly.entity_id
_entity_poly.type
_entity_poly.pdbx_seq_one_letter_code
_entity_poly.pdbx_strand_id
1 'polypeptide(L)' 'MLWKAKGEFVDWAEENEIQMCFIQPGKPNQNAFIERFNKCYGEEVQDANLFNTLTEVQAATDEWVMDYNEL' A
#
# COMPACT_ATOMS: atom_id res chain seq x y z
N MET A 1 -16.41 -16.55 -12.64
CA MET A 1 -15.90 -15.74 -13.75
C MET A 1 -14.62 -15.07 -13.29
N LEU A 2 -13.49 -15.61 -13.74
CA LEU A 2 -12.18 -15.01 -13.54
C LEU A 2 -12.12 -13.81 -14.47
N TRP A 3 -12.11 -12.60 -13.91
CA TRP A 3 -11.76 -11.41 -14.67
C TRP A 3 -10.37 -11.67 -15.20
N LYS A 4 -10.26 -11.89 -16.52
CA LYS A 4 -8.96 -12.03 -17.17
C LYS A 4 -8.27 -10.68 -16.96
N ALA A 5 -7.33 -10.65 -16.03
CA ALA A 5 -6.40 -9.56 -15.90
C ALA A 5 -5.58 -9.60 -17.19
N LYS A 6 -6.03 -8.84 -18.19
CA LYS A 6 -5.27 -8.55 -19.39
C LYS A 6 -5.26 -7.04 -19.52
N GLY A 7 -4.17 -6.47 -19.05
CA GLY A 7 -3.90 -5.05 -18.99
C GLY A 7 -2.40 -4.87 -18.81
N GLU A 8 -1.87 -3.74 -19.27
CA GLU A 8 -0.43 -3.44 -19.33
C GLU A 8 0.32 -3.74 -18.02
N PHE A 9 -0.34 -3.62 -16.86
CA PHE A 9 0.22 -3.96 -15.56
C PHE A 9 0.52 -5.46 -15.36
N VAL A 10 -0.34 -6.34 -15.88
CA VAL A 10 -0.17 -7.80 -15.78
C VAL A 10 0.99 -8.23 -16.64
N ASP A 11 1.03 -7.72 -17.87
CA ASP A 11 2.09 -8.02 -18.83
C ASP A 11 3.44 -7.54 -18.26
N TRP A 12 3.50 -6.33 -17.70
CA TRP A 12 4.69 -5.83 -17.02
C TRP A 12 5.10 -6.70 -15.81
N ALA A 13 4.15 -7.15 -14.99
CA ALA A 13 4.47 -8.01 -13.84
C ALA A 13 5.05 -9.36 -14.30
N GLU A 14 4.47 -9.97 -15.33
CA GLU A 14 4.97 -11.21 -15.93
C GLU A 14 6.38 -11.03 -16.53
N GLU A 15 6.62 -9.93 -17.25
CA GLU A 15 7.94 -9.58 -17.81
C GLU A 15 9.02 -9.39 -16.72
N ASN A 16 8.62 -8.96 -15.53
CA ASN A 16 9.51 -8.75 -14.38
C ASN A 16 9.56 -9.94 -13.41
N GLU A 17 9.00 -11.10 -13.80
CA GLU A 17 8.93 -12.31 -12.99
C GLU A 17 8.21 -12.11 -11.63
N ILE A 18 7.28 -11.15 -11.57
CA ILE A 18 6.49 -10.84 -10.38
C ILE A 18 5.19 -11.65 -10.42
N GLN A 19 5.03 -12.54 -9.43
CA GLN A 19 3.78 -13.27 -9.25
C GLN A 19 2.70 -12.35 -8.67
N MET A 20 1.62 -12.16 -9.41
CA MET A 20 0.44 -11.44 -8.92
C MET A 20 -0.43 -12.32 -8.02
N CYS A 21 -0.75 -11.81 -6.83
CA CYS A 21 -1.63 -12.45 -5.85
C CYS A 21 -2.86 -11.58 -5.62
N PHE A 22 -3.97 -11.91 -6.27
CA PHE A 22 -5.24 -11.20 -6.07
C PHE A 22 -5.97 -11.66 -4.81
N ILE A 23 -6.60 -10.71 -4.12
CA ILE A 23 -7.49 -11.00 -3.00
C ILE A 23 -8.73 -11.74 -3.53
N GLN A 24 -9.06 -12.85 -2.91
CA GLN A 24 -10.22 -13.65 -3.27
C GLN A 24 -11.50 -12.97 -2.77
N PRO A 25 -12.58 -12.95 -3.57
CA PRO A 25 -13.87 -12.45 -3.13
C PRO A 25 -14.33 -13.14 -1.84
N GLY A 26 -14.73 -12.34 -0.84
CA GLY A 26 -15.17 -12.85 0.47
C GLY A 26 -14.04 -13.31 1.40
N LYS A 27 -12.77 -13.02 1.08
CA LYS A 27 -11.61 -13.30 1.94
C LYS A 27 -10.86 -12.01 2.34
N PRO A 28 -11.50 -11.08 3.07
CA PRO A 28 -10.89 -9.79 3.44
C PRO A 28 -9.59 -9.96 4.23
N ASN A 29 -9.47 -11.04 5.01
CA ASN A 29 -8.26 -11.33 5.79
C ASN A 29 -6.99 -11.51 4.93
N GLN A 30 -7.11 -11.78 3.62
CA GLN A 30 -5.95 -11.81 2.71
C GLN A 30 -5.31 -10.42 2.52
N ASN A 31 -6.02 -9.35 2.88
CA ASN A 31 -5.56 -7.96 2.81
C ASN A 31 -5.20 -7.37 4.19
N ALA A 32 -5.29 -8.15 5.26
CA ALA A 32 -5.25 -7.63 6.63
C ALA A 32 -3.98 -6.82 6.96
N PHE A 33 -2.82 -7.21 6.40
CA PHE A 33 -1.57 -6.49 6.61
C PHE A 33 -1.59 -5.09 6.00
N ILE A 34 -2.12 -4.95 4.78
CA ILE A 34 -2.23 -3.67 4.09
C ILE A 34 -3.28 -2.77 4.77
N GLU A 35 -4.39 -3.35 5.23
CA GLU A 35 -5.39 -2.61 6.00
C GLU A 35 -4.84 -2.08 7.32
N ARG A 36 -4.07 -2.90 8.05
CA ARG A 36 -3.37 -2.47 9.25
C ARG A 36 -2.37 -1.35 8.94
N PHE A 37 -1.54 -1.52 7.92
CA PHE A 37 -0.55 -0.52 7.50
C PHE A 37 -1.22 0.82 7.19
N ASN A 38 -2.25 0.83 6.34
CA ASN A 38 -2.95 2.05 5.95
C ASN A 38 -3.65 2.72 7.14
N LYS A 39 -4.18 1.92 8.08
CA LYS A 39 -4.77 2.45 9.30
C LYS A 39 -3.72 3.14 10.17
N CYS A 40 -2.59 2.48 10.45
CA CYS A 40 -1.50 3.06 11.24
C CYS A 40 -0.97 4.34 10.58
N TYR A 41 -0.71 4.31 9.27
CA TYR A 41 -0.27 5.50 8.53
C TYR A 41 -1.29 6.65 8.61
N GLY A 42 -2.58 6.34 8.48
CA GLY A 42 -3.66 7.32 8.63
C GLY A 42 -3.67 7.97 10.01
N GLU A 43 -3.64 7.16 11.08
CA GLU A 43 -3.69 7.64 12.46
C GLU A 43 -2.42 8.41 12.87
N GLU A 44 -1.24 7.98 12.40
CA GLU A 44 0.06 8.47 12.90
C GLU A 44 0.68 9.55 12.01
N VAL A 45 0.34 9.61 10.72
CA VAL A 45 0.88 10.61 9.79
C VAL A 45 -0.20 11.59 9.34
N GLN A 46 -1.32 11.09 8.83
CA GLN A 46 -2.33 11.96 8.20
C GLN A 46 -3.15 12.73 9.24
N ASP A 47 -3.70 12.03 10.24
CA ASP A 47 -4.58 12.62 11.26
C ASP A 47 -3.79 13.39 12.33
N ALA A 48 -2.51 13.05 12.53
CA ALA A 48 -1.64 13.69 13.51
C ALA A 48 -1.04 15.03 13.05
N ASN A 49 -1.08 15.34 11.75
CA ASN A 49 -0.37 16.48 11.18
C ASN A 49 -1.28 17.40 10.34
N LEU A 50 -0.91 18.67 10.25
CA LEU A 50 -1.48 19.62 9.30
C LEU A 50 -0.40 20.03 8.30
N PHE A 51 -0.59 19.64 7.05
CA PHE A 51 0.37 19.91 5.98
C PHE A 51 -0.09 21.08 5.11
N ASN A 52 0.85 21.96 4.77
CA ASN A 52 0.65 23.08 3.85
C ASN A 52 1.28 22.80 2.48
N THR A 53 2.20 21.84 2.38
CA THR A 53 2.87 21.47 1.13
C THR A 53 3.02 19.96 0.99
N LEU A 54 3.17 19.50 -0.26
CA LEU A 54 3.47 18.09 -0.53
C LEU A 54 4.84 17.66 0.01
N THR A 55 5.80 18.59 0.06
CA THR A 55 7.14 18.33 0.60
C THR A 55 7.09 17.98 2.09
N GLU A 56 6.22 18.65 2.86
CA GLU A 56 6.02 18.32 4.27
C GLU A 56 5.42 16.92 4.44
N VAL A 57 4.42 16.56 3.61
CA VAL A 57 3.83 15.21 3.62
C VAL A 57 4.89 14.15 3.29
N GLN A 58 5.70 14.39 2.26
CA GLN A 58 6.76 13.46 1.84
C GLN A 58 7.79 13.25 2.94
N ALA A 59 8.29 14.33 3.54
CA ALA A 59 9.27 14.23 4.63
C ALA A 59 8.72 13.43 5.83
N ALA A 60 7.49 13.72 6.27
CA ALA A 60 6.86 12.99 7.36
C ALA A 60 6.59 11.51 7.00
N THR A 61 6.25 11.23 5.74
CA THR A 61 6.06 9.86 5.24
C THR A 61 7.38 9.08 5.27
N ASP A 62 8.46 9.68 4.77
CA ASP A 62 9.77 9.02 4.69
C ASP A 62 10.30 8.67 6.08
N GLU A 63 10.19 9.58 7.04
CA GLU A 63 10.54 9.34 8.45
C GLU A 63 9.68 8.21 9.04
N TRP A 64 8.35 8.29 8.88
CA TRP A 64 7.45 7.28 9.43
C TRP A 64 7.67 5.89 8.82
N VAL A 65 7.97 5.79 7.53
CA VAL A 65 8.26 4.52 6.86
C VAL A 65 9.53 3.88 7.40
N MET A 66 10.55 4.67 7.76
CA MET A 66 11.75 4.14 8.44
C MET A 66 11.37 3.58 9.81
N ASP A 67 10.66 4.36 10.63
CA ASP A 67 10.27 3.95 11.98
C ASP A 67 9.38 2.70 11.98
N TYR A 68 8.38 2.65 11.09
CA TYR A 68 7.46 1.51 10.99
C TYR A 68 8.16 0.20 10.60
N ASN A 69 9.27 0.27 9.85
CA ASN A 69 10.00 -0.91 9.38
C ASN A 69 11.18 -1.32 10.27
N GLU A 70 11.67 -0.44 11.14
CA GLU A 70 12.79 -0.70 12.05
C GLU A 70 12.34 -1.17 13.46
N LEU A 71 11.04 -1.09 13.77
CA LEU A 71 10.39 -1.58 15.00
C LEU A 71 9.66 -2.91 14.80
#